data_AF-A0A9D7WUR1-F1
#
_entry.id   AF-A0A9D7WUR1-F1
#
_cell.length_a   1.000
_cell.length_b   1.000
_cell.length_c   1.000
_cell.angle_alpha   90.00
_cell.angle_beta   90.00
_cell.angle_gamma   90.00
#
_symmetry.space_group_name_H-M   'P 1'
#
loop_
_entity.id
_entity.type
_entity.pdbx_description
1 polymer ?
#
loop_
_entity_poly.entity_id
_entity_poly.type
_entity_poly.pdbx_seq_one_letter_code
_entity_poly.pdbx_strand_id
1 'polypeptide(L)'
;SSRYFYLDGYEERQAKGEQQKQLSKEFVREWLIDQGFMGQEGQQVPEMTDEFIQQVSDRYIELYEMITGERFVKTDTTEVIKRVEQNIFNWLSTH
;
A
#
# COMPACT_ATOMS: atom_id res chain seq x y z
N SER A 1 -10.98 11.81 3.68
CA SER A 1 -10.04 11.20 2.72
C SER A 1 -10.26 11.84 1.35
N SER A 2 -9.20 12.03 0.57
CA SER A 2 -9.31 12.53 -0.81
C SER A 2 -9.30 11.34 -1.78
N ARG A 3 -10.10 11.39 -2.85
CA ARG A 3 -10.05 10.42 -3.95
C ARG A 3 -9.19 11.00 -5.06
N TYR A 4 -8.07 10.35 -5.35
CA TYR A 4 -7.21 10.69 -6.47
C TYR A 4 -7.59 9.81 -7.66
N PHE A 5 -7.54 10.35 -8.87
CA PHE A 5 -7.83 9.62 -10.10
C PHE A 5 -6.73 9.85 -11.11
N TYR A 6 -6.48 8.86 -11.96
CA TYR A 6 -5.62 9.04 -13.11
C TYR A 6 -6.26 9.99 -14.10
N LEU A 7 -5.53 11.05 -14.46
CA LEU A 7 -5.94 11.97 -15.53
C LEU A 7 -5.99 11.26 -16.89
N ASP A 8 -5.02 10.36 -17.14
CA ASP A 8 -4.95 9.61 -18.38
C ASP A 8 -6.13 8.66 -18.55
N GLY A 9 -6.85 8.81 -19.66
CA GLY A 9 -8.10 8.10 -19.97
C GLY A 9 -9.30 8.47 -19.09
N TYR A 10 -9.23 9.55 -18.29
CA TYR A 10 -10.35 9.96 -17.43
C TYR A 10 -11.59 10.33 -18.24
N GLU A 11 -11.43 11.21 -19.25
CA GLU A 11 -12.53 11.67 -20.10
C GLU A 11 -13.15 10.52 -20.90
N GLU A 12 -12.34 9.59 -21.40
CA GLU A 12 -12.82 8.42 -22.14
C GLU A 12 -13.68 7.51 -21.25
N ARG A 13 -13.20 7.17 -20.05
CA ARG A 13 -13.96 6.39 -19.06
C ARG A 13 -15.24 7.12 -18.65
N GLN A 14 -15.17 8.44 -18.50
CA GLN A 14 -16.32 9.26 -18.15
C GLN A 14 -17.38 9.22 -19.25
N ALA A 15 -16.96 9.33 -20.51
CA ALA A 15 -17.86 9.27 -21.67
C ALA A 15 -18.52 7.89 -21.81
N LYS A 16 -17.81 6.82 -21.42
CA LYS A 16 -18.31 5.43 -21.46
C LYS A 16 -19.12 5.02 -20.22
N GLY A 17 -19.17 5.86 -19.18
CA GLY A 17 -19.77 5.50 -17.90
C GLY A 17 -19.00 4.42 -17.13
N GLU A 18 -17.72 4.25 -17.44
CA GLU A 18 -16.83 3.28 -16.79
C GLU A 18 -16.31 3.83 -15.45
N GLN A 19 -15.96 2.92 -14.53
CA GLN A 19 -15.37 3.33 -13.27
C GLN A 19 -14.00 3.98 -13.47
N GLN A 20 -13.80 5.11 -12.81
CA GLN A 20 -12.52 5.81 -12.86
C GLN A 20 -11.44 5.05 -12.11
N LYS A 21 -10.23 4.99 -12.68
CA LYS A 21 -9.08 4.42 -12.00
C LYS A 21 -8.70 5.27 -10.80
N GLN A 22 -8.90 4.74 -9.60
CA GLN A 22 -8.62 5.41 -8.34
C GLN A 22 -7.18 5.15 -7.87
N LEU A 23 -6.54 6.24 -7.45
CA LEU A 23 -5.20 6.32 -6.87
C LEU A 23 -5.28 6.32 -5.34
N SER A 24 -5.97 5.35 -4.76
CA SER A 24 -6.21 5.33 -3.31
C SER A 24 -6.18 3.93 -2.74
N LYS A 25 -6.20 3.85 -1.40
CA LYS A 25 -6.29 2.60 -0.61
C LYS A 25 -7.52 1.74 -0.93
N GLU A 26 -8.46 2.25 -1.74
CA GLU A 26 -9.73 1.61 -2.06
C GLU A 26 -9.54 0.23 -2.70
N PHE A 27 -8.53 0.04 -3.56
CA PHE A 27 -8.35 -1.25 -4.23
C PHE A 27 -8.07 -2.40 -3.25
N VAL A 28 -7.39 -2.14 -2.12
CA VAL A 28 -7.17 -3.16 -1.09
C VAL A 28 -8.47 -3.49 -0.38
N ARG A 29 -9.31 -2.47 -0.12
CA ARG A 29 -10.61 -2.65 0.50
C ARG A 29 -11.57 -3.40 -0.41
N GLU A 30 -11.62 -3.03 -1.69
CA GLU A 30 -12.40 -3.72 -2.71
C GLU A 30 -11.96 -5.17 -2.84
N TRP A 31 -10.65 -5.43 -2.85
CA TRP A 31 -10.10 -6.79 -2.83
C TRP A 31 -10.52 -7.56 -1.58
N LEU A 32 -10.42 -6.96 -0.39
CA LEU A 32 -10.87 -7.61 0.85
C LEU A 32 -12.36 -7.98 0.78
N ILE A 33 -13.21 -7.06 0.28
CA ILE A 33 -14.65 -7.30 0.13
C ILE A 33 -14.91 -8.44 -0.87
N ASP A 34 -14.21 -8.47 -2.00
CA ASP A 34 -14.29 -9.53 -3.01
C ASP A 34 -13.86 -10.90 -2.45
N GLN A 35 -12.88 -10.90 -1.54
CA GLN A 35 -12.47 -12.08 -0.77
C GLN A 35 -13.41 -12.40 0.41
N GLY A 36 -14.57 -11.74 0.51
CA GLY A 36 -15.58 -11.97 1.55
C GLY A 36 -15.25 -11.36 2.92
N PHE A 37 -14.22 -10.54 3.01
CA PHE A 37 -13.79 -9.88 4.23
C PHE A 37 -14.33 -8.44 4.33
N MET A 38 -15.23 -8.23 5.28
CA MET A 38 -15.82 -6.92 5.60
C MET A 38 -15.52 -6.49 7.04
N GLY A 39 -14.69 -7.24 7.78
CA GLY A 39 -14.34 -6.96 9.17
C GLY A 39 -15.44 -7.33 10.17
N GLN A 40 -16.32 -8.27 9.82
CA GLN A 40 -17.36 -8.77 10.72
C GLN A 40 -16.78 -9.81 11.69
N GLU A 41 -17.44 -9.98 12.85
CA GLU A 41 -17.03 -10.95 13.86
C GLU A 41 -17.06 -12.38 13.29
N GLY A 42 -15.97 -13.14 13.52
CA GLY A 42 -15.81 -14.49 12.98
C GLY A 42 -15.27 -14.59 11.56
N GLN A 43 -15.10 -13.47 10.84
CA GLN A 43 -14.41 -13.48 9.55
C GLN A 43 -12.89 -13.60 9.71
N GLN A 44 -12.26 -14.38 8.84
CA GLN A 44 -10.80 -14.46 8.76
C GLN A 44 -10.29 -13.52 7.68
N VAL A 45 -9.18 -12.84 7.97
CA VAL A 45 -8.47 -12.03 6.97
C VAL A 45 -8.00 -12.96 5.86
N PRO A 46 -8.28 -12.66 4.59
CA PRO A 46 -7.82 -13.45 3.46
C PRO A 46 -6.28 -13.50 3.44
N GLU A 47 -5.73 -14.61 2.97
CA GLU A 47 -4.29 -14.73 2.80
C GLU A 47 -3.80 -13.71 1.77
N MET A 48 -2.90 -12.83 2.18
CA MET A 48 -2.24 -11.88 1.29
C MET A 48 -0.98 -12.55 0.77
N THR A 49 -1.04 -13.11 -0.44
CA THR A 49 0.14 -13.73 -1.04
C THR A 49 1.25 -12.71 -1.25
N ASP A 50 2.49 -13.16 -1.30
CA ASP A 50 3.65 -12.28 -1.54
C ASP A 50 3.49 -11.47 -2.83
N GLU A 51 2.90 -12.06 -3.89
CA GLU A 51 2.62 -11.36 -5.14
C GLU A 51 1.60 -10.24 -4.96
N PHE A 52 0.54 -10.47 -4.18
CA PHE A 52 -0.46 -9.45 -3.91
C PHE A 52 0.12 -8.33 -3.05
N ILE A 53 0.89 -8.67 -2.02
CA ILE A 53 1.60 -7.70 -1.18
C ILE A 53 2.55 -6.84 -2.03
N GLN A 54 3.27 -7.45 -2.97
CA GLN A 54 4.18 -6.73 -3.86
C GLN A 54 3.41 -5.76 -4.76
N GLN A 55 2.33 -6.21 -5.39
CA GLN A 55 1.46 -5.35 -6.22
C GLN A 55 0.87 -4.19 -5.42
N VAL A 56 0.41 -4.45 -4.19
CA VAL A 56 -0.14 -3.42 -3.29
C VAL A 56 0.94 -2.39 -2.97
N SER A 57 2.14 -2.86 -2.62
CA SER A 57 3.27 -2.01 -2.25
C SER A 57 3.70 -1.11 -3.39
N ASP A 58 3.82 -1.64 -4.62
CA ASP A 58 4.25 -0.87 -5.78
C ASP A 58 3.25 0.23 -6.15
N ARG A 59 1.94 -0.02 -6.01
CA ARG A 59 0.91 1.02 -6.19
C ARG A 59 1.00 2.15 -5.15
N TYR A 60 1.33 1.83 -3.90
CA TYR A 60 1.53 2.85 -2.87
C TYR A 60 2.79 3.67 -3.11
N ILE A 61 3.84 3.03 -3.60
CA ILE A 61 5.08 3.70 -3.99
C ILE A 61 4.78 4.66 -5.13
N GLU A 62 4.15 4.19 -6.21
CA GLU A 62 3.76 5.02 -7.35
C GLU A 62 2.93 6.22 -6.89
N LEU A 63 1.93 6.00 -6.03
CA LEU A 63 1.11 7.07 -5.46
C LEU A 63 1.94 8.10 -4.69
N TYR A 64 2.86 7.65 -3.82
CA TYR A 64 3.75 8.54 -3.09
C TYR A 64 4.59 9.37 -4.06
N GLU A 65 5.27 8.72 -5.02
CA GLU A 65 6.15 9.39 -5.97
C GLU A 65 5.40 10.41 -6.85
N MET A 66 4.16 10.12 -7.25
CA MET A 66 3.32 11.06 -8.00
C MET A 66 2.87 12.25 -7.17
N ILE A 67 2.58 12.06 -5.87
CA ILE A 67 2.10 13.13 -5.00
C ILE A 67 3.27 14.03 -4.56
N THR A 68 4.41 13.45 -4.21
CA THR A 68 5.55 14.18 -3.64
C THR A 68 6.57 14.63 -4.68
N GLY A 69 6.64 13.94 -5.83
CA GLY A 69 7.70 14.11 -6.82
C GLY A 69 9.05 13.50 -6.40
N GLU A 70 9.11 12.85 -5.22
CA GLU A 70 10.30 12.22 -4.68
C GLU A 70 10.29 10.72 -4.97
N ARG A 71 11.45 10.14 -5.30
CA ARG A 71 11.55 8.68 -5.44
C ARG A 71 11.45 7.99 -4.09
N PHE A 72 10.65 6.93 -4.02
CA PHE A 72 10.57 6.10 -2.84
C PHE A 72 11.80 5.18 -2.77
N VAL A 73 12.52 5.23 -1.66
CA VAL A 73 13.63 4.33 -1.39
C VAL A 73 13.14 3.19 -0.50
N LYS A 74 12.95 2.00 -1.08
CA LYS A 74 12.67 0.79 -0.31
C LYS A 74 13.82 0.59 0.68
N THR A 75 13.52 0.64 1.97
CA THR A 75 14.50 0.33 3.02
C THR A 75 14.67 -1.18 3.08
N ASP A 76 15.91 -1.64 3.16
CA ASP A 76 16.20 -3.06 3.36
C ASP A 76 15.61 -3.53 4.70
N THR A 77 14.71 -4.50 4.63
CA THR A 77 14.03 -5.07 5.80
C THR A 77 14.62 -6.40 6.26
N THR A 78 15.66 -6.93 5.61
CA THR A 78 16.22 -8.25 5.93
C THR A 78 16.76 -8.36 7.35
N GLU A 79 17.34 -7.29 7.89
CA GLU A 79 18.01 -7.29 9.21
C GLU A 79 17.34 -6.32 10.21
N VAL A 80 16.03 -6.08 10.10
CA VAL A 80 15.33 -5.08 10.94
C VAL A 80 15.48 -5.39 12.43
N ILE A 81 15.33 -6.65 12.83
CA ILE A 81 15.47 -7.05 14.24
C ILE A 81 16.89 -6.78 14.73
N LYS A 82 17.91 -7.24 13.99
CA LYS A 82 19.31 -7.01 14.35
C LYS A 82 19.67 -5.52 14.43
N ARG A 83 19.14 -4.70 13.52
CA ARG A 83 19.33 -3.24 13.56
C ARG A 83 18.73 -2.63 14.82
N VAL A 84 17.53 -3.07 15.21
CA VAL A 84 16.87 -2.61 16.45
C VAL A 84 17.70 -3.04 17.66
N GLU A 85 18.12 -4.30 17.71
CA GLU A 85 18.98 -4.82 18.78
C GLU A 85 20.29 -4.03 18.90
N GLN A 86 21.00 -3.82 17.79
CA GLN A 86 22.25 -3.04 17.79
C GLN A 86 22.06 -1.61 18.25
N ASN A 87 20.96 -0.95 17.87
CA ASN A 87 20.68 0.40 18.35
C ASN A 87 20.44 0.44 19.87
N ILE A 88 19.76 -0.57 20.42
CA ILE A 88 19.54 -0.71 21.86
C ILE A 88 20.88 -0.95 22.58
N PHE A 89 21.70 -1.89 22.09
CA PHE A 89 23.01 -2.17 22.68
C PHE A 89 23.97 -0.97 22.60
N ASN A 90 23.96 -0.24 21.49
CA ASN A 90 24.76 0.99 21.36
C ASN A 90 24.31 2.04 22.38
N TRP A 91 23.01 2.23 22.57
CA TRP A 91 22.51 3.18 23.58
C TRP A 91 22.92 2.78 25.01
N LEU A 92 22.76 1.50 25.36
CA LEU A 92 23.12 0.92 26.66
C LEU A 92 24.62 0.88 26.94
N SER A 93 25.47 1.01 25.92
CA SER A 93 26.94 1.04 26.09
C SER A 93 27.49 2.47 26.15
N THR A 94 26.66 3.46 25.80
CA THR A 94 27.03 4.89 25.87
C THR A 94 26.47 5.57 27.12
N HIS A 95 25.69 4.86 27.95
CA HIS A 95 25.10 5.29 29.23
C HIS A 95 25.28 4.19 30.27
#